data_AF-A0A090X0V0-F1
#
_entry.id   AF-A0A090X0V0-F1
#
_cell.length_a   1.000
_cell.length_b   1.000
_cell.length_c   1.000
_cell.angle_alpha   90.00
_cell.angle_beta   90.00
_cell.angle_gamma   90.00
#
_symmetry.space_group_name_H-M   'P 1'
#
loop_
_entity.id
_entity.type
_entity.pdbx_description
1 polymer ?
#
loop_
_entity_poly.entity_id
_entity_poly.type
_entity_poly.pdbx_seq_one_letter_code
_entity_poly.pdbx_strand_id
1 'polypeptide(L)'
;MDYARFNYIAQPEDKGVALFPNIGIYDKYAISWGYRPILDKSAKAEKDILNSWILEHAGDPMYRFGHQQVGDVVDPSSQTEDLGDDAILASAYGIKNLKRIVPKLIEWTTKDGYDYKDLKNMYGHVISQFNRYMGHVSNNIGGVYEDYKTADQEGAVYTHVDKAHQKNCLSFINKQLFNTPEWLIDTNIFNKIEYSGSVERVRSMQARTLNNILSLGKMARMIENESLNGNNAYTLTEMMRDLRNGIWSELNTGINIDTYRRNLQRAYIDRLEYLMTAETPKSPSSNSSYNKFTPVNTSQSDIRAVVRAELNTLKRLINSRLGGRDSMSRIHLKDAVERINIILDPQ
;
A
#
# COMPACT_ATOMS: atom_id res chain seq x y z
N MET A 1 -6.64 -18.72 -1.43
CA MET A 1 -6.89 -18.72 0.03
C MET A 1 -6.36 -17.43 0.61
N ASP A 2 -7.20 -16.64 1.29
CA ASP A 2 -6.74 -15.45 2.02
C ASP A 2 -6.51 -15.79 3.50
N TYR A 3 -5.42 -15.25 4.06
CA TYR A 3 -5.17 -15.29 5.50
C TYR A 3 -5.86 -14.10 6.16
N ALA A 4 -7.19 -14.15 6.29
CA ALA A 4 -8.00 -13.11 6.91
C ALA A 4 -8.50 -13.52 8.31
N ARG A 5 -8.32 -12.61 9.28
CA ARG A 5 -8.73 -12.85 10.68
C ARG A 5 -10.20 -12.55 10.96
N PHE A 6 -10.80 -11.63 10.20
CA PHE A 6 -12.19 -11.24 10.30
C PHE A 6 -12.66 -10.60 8.99
N ASN A 7 -13.96 -10.64 8.72
CA ASN A 7 -14.57 -10.01 7.56
C ASN A 7 -14.72 -8.50 7.80
N TYR A 8 -13.69 -7.74 7.43
CA TYR A 8 -13.68 -6.29 7.62
C TYR A 8 -14.50 -5.52 6.57
N ILE A 9 -14.91 -6.19 5.48
CA ILE A 9 -15.68 -5.57 4.38
C ILE A 9 -17.19 -5.60 4.65
N ALA A 10 -17.68 -6.53 5.48
CA ALA A 10 -19.09 -6.62 5.86
C ALA A 10 -19.64 -5.28 6.39
N GLN A 11 -20.79 -4.88 5.86
CA GLN A 11 -21.52 -3.67 6.26
C GLN A 11 -22.79 -4.04 7.05
N PRO A 12 -23.34 -3.11 7.86
CA PRO A 12 -24.55 -3.38 8.66
C PRO A 12 -25.78 -3.83 7.85
N GLU A 13 -25.86 -3.42 6.59
CA GLU A 13 -26.92 -3.80 5.65
C GLU A 13 -26.80 -5.23 5.10
N ASP A 14 -25.63 -5.85 5.20
CA ASP A 14 -25.37 -7.17 4.64
C ASP A 14 -26.06 -8.27 5.46
N LYS A 15 -26.63 -9.25 4.77
CA LYS A 15 -27.34 -10.39 5.38
C LYS A 15 -26.64 -11.69 5.03
N GLY A 16 -26.52 -12.59 6.02
CA GLY A 16 -25.95 -13.92 5.83
C GLY A 16 -24.43 -13.95 5.64
N VAL A 17 -23.73 -12.85 5.93
CA VAL A 17 -22.26 -12.79 5.85
C VAL A 17 -21.62 -13.30 7.14
N ALA A 18 -20.54 -14.06 7.01
CA ALA A 18 -19.74 -14.50 8.16
C ALA A 18 -18.77 -13.39 8.57
N LEU A 19 -18.65 -13.12 9.88
CA LEU A 19 -17.67 -12.19 10.43
C LEU A 19 -16.32 -12.84 10.75
N PHE A 20 -16.33 -14.13 11.02
CA PHE A 20 -15.14 -14.91 11.33
C PHE A 20 -14.83 -15.88 10.19
N PRO A 21 -13.55 -16.21 9.98
CA PRO A 21 -13.14 -17.12 8.93
C PRO A 21 -13.76 -18.52 9.12
N ASN A 22 -14.13 -19.15 8.01
CA ASN A 22 -14.64 -20.51 7.94
C ASN A 22 -13.81 -21.31 6.93
N ILE A 23 -13.95 -22.65 6.95
CA ILE A 23 -13.33 -23.52 5.95
C ILE A 23 -14.00 -23.26 4.59
N GLY A 24 -13.26 -22.62 3.69
CA GLY A 24 -13.68 -22.25 2.34
C GLY A 24 -13.57 -23.39 1.33
N ILE A 25 -13.95 -23.08 0.09
CA ILE A 25 -13.93 -24.05 -1.02
C ILE A 25 -12.49 -24.48 -1.35
N TYR A 26 -11.56 -23.53 -1.41
CA TYR A 26 -10.14 -23.82 -1.59
C TYR A 26 -9.57 -24.68 -0.47
N ASP A 27 -9.93 -24.43 0.80
CA ASP A 27 -9.44 -25.22 1.93
C ASP A 27 -9.85 -26.69 1.79
N LYS A 28 -11.13 -26.94 1.47
CA LYS A 28 -11.65 -28.29 1.23
C LYS A 28 -10.96 -28.96 0.05
N TYR A 29 -10.75 -28.21 -1.02
CA TYR A 29 -10.04 -28.69 -2.20
C TYR A 29 -8.58 -29.04 -1.89
N ALA A 30 -7.85 -28.16 -1.22
CA ALA A 30 -6.45 -28.40 -0.84
C ALA A 30 -6.30 -29.58 0.12
N ILE A 31 -7.22 -29.74 1.08
CA ILE A 31 -7.27 -30.92 1.95
C ILE A 31 -7.55 -32.18 1.11
N SER A 32 -8.52 -32.13 0.19
CA SER A 32 -8.80 -33.28 -0.68
C SER A 32 -7.60 -33.63 -1.55
N TRP A 33 -6.98 -32.66 -2.21
CA TRP A 33 -5.81 -32.87 -3.06
C TRP A 33 -4.62 -33.44 -2.27
N GLY A 34 -4.37 -32.95 -1.06
CA GLY A 34 -3.23 -33.37 -0.23
C GLY A 34 -3.42 -34.68 0.53
N TYR A 35 -4.66 -35.12 0.78
CA TYR A 35 -4.95 -36.26 1.67
C TYR A 35 -5.87 -37.34 1.06
N ARG A 36 -6.47 -37.12 -0.11
CA ARG A 36 -7.31 -38.15 -0.75
C ARG A 36 -6.41 -39.28 -1.26
N PRO A 37 -6.60 -40.54 -0.79
CA PRO A 37 -5.77 -41.64 -1.22
C PRO A 37 -6.00 -41.98 -2.69
N ILE A 38 -4.91 -42.18 -3.44
CA ILE A 38 -4.93 -42.75 -4.79
C ILE A 38 -4.39 -44.18 -4.67
N LEU A 39 -5.31 -45.13 -4.52
CA LEU A 39 -4.95 -46.53 -4.32
C LEU A 39 -4.28 -47.12 -5.57
N ASP A 40 -3.44 -48.14 -5.35
CA ASP A 40 -2.77 -48.91 -6.40
C ASP A 40 -1.89 -48.08 -7.36
N LYS A 41 -1.40 -46.93 -6.92
CA LYS A 41 -0.44 -46.09 -7.65
C LYS A 41 0.83 -45.88 -6.83
N SER A 42 1.94 -45.72 -7.54
CA SER A 42 3.18 -45.20 -6.94
C SER A 42 3.12 -43.69 -6.92
N ALA A 43 3.90 -43.06 -6.02
CA ALA A 43 4.00 -41.59 -5.94
C ALA A 43 4.31 -40.93 -7.30
N LYS A 44 5.09 -41.59 -8.17
CA LYS A 44 5.37 -41.07 -9.52
C LYS A 44 4.16 -41.15 -10.44
N ALA A 45 3.36 -42.22 -10.34
CA ALA A 45 2.17 -42.42 -11.16
C ALA A 45 0.98 -41.55 -10.69
N GLU A 46 0.97 -41.10 -9.45
CA GLU A 46 -0.04 -40.16 -8.93
C GLU A 46 0.06 -38.77 -9.56
N LYS A 47 1.25 -38.36 -10.01
CA LYS A 47 1.51 -36.99 -10.50
C LYS A 47 0.55 -36.57 -11.61
N ASP A 48 0.28 -37.44 -12.58
CA ASP A 48 -0.61 -37.10 -13.71
C ASP A 48 -2.06 -36.96 -13.26
N ILE A 49 -2.49 -37.77 -12.27
CA ILE A 49 -3.82 -37.68 -11.66
C ILE A 49 -3.94 -36.38 -10.85
N LEU A 50 -2.97 -36.09 -9.98
CA LEU A 50 -2.94 -34.86 -9.18
C LEU A 50 -2.90 -33.60 -10.05
N ASN A 51 -2.19 -33.65 -11.19
CA ASN A 51 -2.19 -32.57 -12.18
C ASN A 51 -3.58 -32.39 -12.80
N SER A 52 -4.25 -33.48 -13.17
CA SER A 52 -5.62 -33.41 -13.74
C SER A 52 -6.62 -32.76 -12.77
N TRP A 53 -6.52 -33.02 -11.46
CA TRP A 53 -7.37 -32.37 -10.46
C TRP A 53 -7.13 -30.87 -10.37
N ILE A 54 -5.86 -30.42 -10.46
CA ILE A 54 -5.53 -28.99 -10.51
C ILE A 54 -6.09 -28.35 -11.77
N LEU A 55 -5.96 -29.03 -12.91
CA LEU A 55 -6.44 -28.53 -14.19
C LEU A 55 -7.97 -28.45 -14.29
N GLU A 56 -8.71 -29.28 -13.54
CA GLU A 56 -10.18 -29.20 -13.45
C GLU A 56 -10.66 -27.83 -12.95
N HIS A 57 -9.86 -27.15 -12.14
CA HIS A 57 -10.15 -25.83 -11.59
C HIS A 57 -9.24 -24.73 -12.17
N ALA A 58 -8.53 -25.00 -13.27
CA ALA A 58 -7.66 -24.01 -13.89
C ALA A 58 -8.46 -22.78 -14.33
N GLY A 59 -8.00 -21.60 -13.90
CA GLY A 59 -8.65 -20.33 -14.21
C GLY A 59 -9.84 -19.97 -13.31
N ASP A 60 -10.25 -20.83 -12.39
CA ASP A 60 -11.27 -20.48 -11.39
C ASP A 60 -10.65 -19.68 -10.23
N PRO A 61 -11.02 -18.40 -10.03
CA PRO A 61 -10.48 -17.57 -8.96
C PRO A 61 -10.71 -18.15 -7.56
N MET A 62 -11.76 -18.94 -7.36
CA MET A 62 -12.07 -19.57 -6.06
C MET A 62 -11.09 -20.67 -5.68
N TYR A 63 -10.37 -21.21 -6.66
CA TYR A 63 -9.36 -22.24 -6.47
C TYR A 63 -7.94 -21.70 -6.60
N ARG A 64 -7.78 -20.38 -6.77
CA ARG A 64 -6.47 -19.75 -6.89
C ARG A 64 -5.67 -19.84 -5.59
N PHE A 65 -4.44 -20.33 -5.74
CA PHE A 65 -3.39 -20.20 -4.74
C PHE A 65 -2.53 -18.96 -5.03
N GLY A 66 -2.39 -18.10 -4.04
CA GLY A 66 -1.39 -17.03 -4.03
C GLY A 66 -0.33 -17.35 -2.98
N HIS A 67 0.94 -17.26 -3.33
CA HIS A 67 2.01 -17.46 -2.37
C HIS A 67 2.12 -16.27 -1.42
N GLN A 68 2.23 -16.53 -0.11
CA GLN A 68 2.39 -15.46 0.88
C GLN A 68 3.69 -14.68 0.63
N GLN A 69 3.62 -13.36 0.75
CA GLN A 69 4.77 -12.47 0.55
C GLN A 69 5.11 -11.72 1.83
N VAL A 70 6.40 -11.48 2.05
CA VAL A 70 6.94 -10.70 3.17
C VAL A 70 7.85 -9.62 2.62
N GLY A 71 7.77 -8.41 3.19
CA GLY A 71 8.58 -7.27 2.75
C GLY A 71 7.97 -6.55 1.54
N ASP A 72 8.66 -6.57 0.41
CA ASP A 72 8.18 -5.97 -0.84
C ASP A 72 7.14 -6.89 -1.49
N VAL A 73 5.88 -6.46 -1.49
CA VAL A 73 4.78 -7.18 -2.13
C VAL A 73 4.84 -6.90 -3.63
N VAL A 74 5.01 -7.96 -4.42
CA VAL A 74 5.03 -7.91 -5.89
C VAL A 74 3.65 -8.20 -6.45
N ASP A 75 3.04 -9.32 -6.03
CA ASP A 75 1.67 -9.68 -6.43
C ASP A 75 0.65 -9.11 -5.43
N PRO A 76 -0.11 -8.05 -5.79
CA PRO A 76 -1.10 -7.47 -4.89
C PRO A 76 -2.35 -8.34 -4.70
N SER A 77 -2.56 -9.39 -5.52
CA SER A 77 -3.66 -10.35 -5.29
C SER A 77 -3.32 -11.41 -4.23
N SER A 78 -2.08 -11.41 -3.72
CA SER A 78 -1.60 -12.37 -2.72
C SER A 78 -1.00 -11.65 -1.51
N GLN A 79 -1.89 -11.06 -0.71
CA GLN A 79 -1.57 -10.30 0.49
C GLN A 79 -2.29 -10.89 1.68
N THR A 80 -1.68 -10.81 2.87
CA THR A 80 -2.37 -11.25 4.09
C THR A 80 -3.48 -10.28 4.45
N GLU A 81 -4.63 -10.81 4.87
CA GLU A 81 -5.80 -10.07 5.32
C GLU A 81 -6.39 -9.17 4.22
N ASP A 82 -6.27 -9.53 2.94
CA ASP A 82 -6.76 -8.76 1.79
C ASP A 82 -8.03 -9.40 1.19
N LEU A 83 -9.18 -8.98 1.69
CA LEU A 83 -10.48 -9.56 1.35
C LEU A 83 -11.04 -8.96 0.07
N GLY A 84 -11.46 -9.83 -0.85
CA GLY A 84 -12.13 -9.44 -2.09
C GLY A 84 -11.16 -9.38 -3.27
N ASP A 85 -11.69 -9.00 -4.43
CA ASP A 85 -10.98 -8.89 -5.70
C ASP A 85 -10.55 -7.45 -6.04
N ASP A 86 -11.09 -6.46 -5.33
CA ASP A 86 -10.74 -5.05 -5.46
C ASP A 86 -10.30 -4.46 -4.12
N ALA A 87 -8.98 -4.26 -3.97
CA ALA A 87 -8.37 -3.69 -2.78
C ALA A 87 -8.87 -2.27 -2.46
N ILE A 88 -9.27 -1.48 -3.46
CA ILE A 88 -9.83 -0.13 -3.26
C ILE A 88 -11.21 -0.24 -2.61
N LEU A 89 -12.08 -1.09 -3.16
CA LEU A 89 -13.44 -1.25 -2.68
C LEU A 89 -13.48 -1.88 -1.28
N ALA A 90 -12.69 -2.95 -1.07
CA ALA A 90 -12.53 -3.60 0.22
C ALA A 90 -12.04 -2.60 1.28
N SER A 91 -10.98 -1.84 0.98
CA SER A 91 -10.45 -0.80 1.86
C SER A 91 -11.47 0.31 2.12
N ALA A 92 -12.30 0.68 1.14
CA ALA A 92 -13.35 1.68 1.33
C ALA A 92 -14.41 1.19 2.34
N TYR A 93 -14.83 -0.07 2.25
CA TYR A 93 -15.73 -0.69 3.23
C TYR A 93 -15.11 -0.80 4.61
N GLY A 94 -13.84 -1.22 4.68
CA GLY A 94 -13.07 -1.25 5.92
C GLY A 94 -12.99 0.13 6.59
N ILE A 95 -12.70 1.19 5.84
CA ILE A 95 -12.66 2.57 6.35
C ILE A 95 -14.04 3.03 6.83
N LYS A 96 -15.13 2.68 6.13
CA LYS A 96 -16.50 2.98 6.61
C LYS A 96 -16.74 2.36 7.99
N ASN A 97 -16.28 1.12 8.20
CA ASN A 97 -16.38 0.45 9.50
C ASN A 97 -15.51 1.13 10.57
N LEU A 98 -14.26 1.48 10.26
CA LEU A 98 -13.41 2.21 11.21
C LEU A 98 -14.02 3.57 11.61
N LYS A 99 -14.63 4.31 10.67
CA LYS A 99 -15.34 5.56 10.95
C LYS A 99 -16.55 5.40 11.88
N ARG A 100 -17.19 4.23 11.88
CA ARG A 100 -18.28 3.91 12.84
C ARG A 100 -17.73 3.56 14.23
N ILE A 101 -16.55 2.93 14.27
CA ILE A 101 -15.92 2.46 15.52
C ILE A 101 -15.31 3.62 16.31
N VAL A 102 -14.57 4.54 15.67
CA VAL A 102 -13.81 5.59 16.37
C VAL A 102 -14.66 6.40 17.37
N PRO A 103 -15.86 6.90 17.02
CA PRO A 103 -16.68 7.67 17.96
C PRO A 103 -17.20 6.85 19.15
N LYS A 104 -17.14 5.51 19.06
CA LYS A 104 -17.61 4.57 20.07
C LYS A 104 -16.50 4.02 20.96
N LEU A 105 -15.25 4.30 20.64
CA LEU A 105 -14.11 3.74 21.37
C LEU A 105 -14.16 4.06 22.86
N ILE A 106 -14.44 5.30 23.25
CA ILE A 106 -14.52 5.69 24.67
C ILE A 106 -15.62 4.88 25.37
N GLU A 107 -16.82 4.80 24.78
CA GLU A 107 -17.96 4.06 25.33
C GLU A 107 -17.63 2.57 25.52
N TRP A 108 -17.00 1.93 24.53
CA TRP A 108 -16.80 0.48 24.52
C TRP A 108 -15.57 -0.01 25.29
N THR A 109 -14.66 0.88 25.67
CA THR A 109 -13.34 0.50 26.23
C THR A 109 -13.03 1.13 27.57
N THR A 110 -13.99 1.81 28.19
CA THR A 110 -13.81 2.45 29.49
C THR A 110 -14.79 1.90 30.52
N LYS A 111 -14.36 1.85 31.78
CA LYS A 111 -15.14 1.38 32.92
C LYS A 111 -14.77 2.15 34.18
N ASP A 112 -15.75 2.41 35.04
CA ASP A 112 -15.54 3.11 36.32
C ASP A 112 -14.48 2.43 37.18
N GLY A 113 -13.53 3.23 37.69
CA GLY A 113 -12.42 2.75 38.52
C GLY A 113 -11.22 2.20 37.74
N TYR A 114 -11.23 2.24 36.40
CA TYR A 114 -10.13 1.79 35.54
C TYR A 114 -9.50 2.94 34.76
N ASP A 115 -8.26 2.75 34.31
CA ASP A 115 -7.55 3.70 33.45
C ASP A 115 -7.97 3.59 31.97
N TYR A 116 -7.35 4.39 31.10
CA TYR A 116 -7.63 4.43 29.66
C TYR A 116 -6.75 3.49 28.82
N LYS A 117 -6.16 2.45 29.42
CA LYS A 117 -5.26 1.53 28.70
C LYS A 117 -5.97 0.81 27.54
N ASP A 118 -7.20 0.34 27.76
CA ASP A 118 -7.96 -0.36 26.72
C ASP A 118 -8.37 0.58 25.58
N LEU A 119 -8.75 1.82 25.90
CA LEU A 119 -8.98 2.87 24.90
C LEU A 119 -7.74 3.10 24.03
N LYS A 120 -6.57 3.23 24.67
CA LYS A 120 -5.29 3.41 23.96
C LYS A 120 -4.97 2.23 23.04
N ASN A 121 -5.15 1.01 23.53
CA ASN A 121 -4.92 -0.21 22.75
C ASN A 121 -5.85 -0.29 21.55
N MET A 122 -7.15 -0.09 21.76
CA MET A 122 -8.14 -0.19 20.68
C MET A 122 -8.01 0.91 19.64
N TYR A 123 -7.69 2.15 20.05
CA TYR A 123 -7.34 3.20 19.11
C TYR A 123 -6.10 2.83 18.27
N GLY A 124 -5.07 2.25 18.90
CA GLY A 124 -3.90 1.70 18.21
C GLY A 124 -4.25 0.61 17.18
N HIS A 125 -5.22 -0.26 17.48
CA HIS A 125 -5.70 -1.28 16.55
C HIS A 125 -6.44 -0.67 15.35
N VAL A 126 -7.25 0.37 15.55
CA VAL A 126 -7.87 1.12 14.43
C VAL A 126 -6.81 1.65 13.47
N ILE A 127 -5.75 2.26 14.01
CA ILE A 127 -4.63 2.79 13.22
C ILE A 127 -3.88 1.68 12.48
N SER A 128 -3.61 0.56 13.16
CA SER A 128 -2.95 -0.59 12.54
C SER A 128 -3.77 -1.13 11.37
N GLN A 129 -5.09 -1.25 11.55
CA GLN A 129 -6.01 -1.70 10.51
C GLN A 129 -6.08 -0.71 9.34
N PHE A 130 -6.14 0.59 9.62
CA PHE A 130 -6.11 1.60 8.58
C PHE A 130 -4.81 1.56 7.75
N ASN A 131 -3.65 1.40 8.41
CA ASN A 131 -2.37 1.24 7.72
C ASN A 131 -2.30 -0.02 6.85
N ARG A 132 -2.97 -1.10 7.28
CA ARG A 132 -3.09 -2.32 6.49
C ARG A 132 -3.83 -2.06 5.19
N TYR A 133 -5.00 -1.39 5.24
CA TYR A 133 -5.75 -1.00 4.03
C TYR A 133 -4.93 -0.12 3.09
N MET A 134 -4.17 0.83 3.63
CA MET A 134 -3.29 1.67 2.81
C MET A 134 -2.20 0.85 2.13
N GLY A 135 -1.66 -0.17 2.82
CA GLY A 135 -0.71 -1.13 2.26
C GLY A 135 -1.30 -1.97 1.14
N HIS A 136 -2.50 -2.53 1.33
CA HIS A 136 -3.19 -3.33 0.30
C HIS A 136 -3.36 -2.55 -0.99
N VAL A 137 -3.82 -1.30 -0.89
CA VAL A 137 -4.02 -0.43 -2.06
C VAL A 137 -2.68 0.03 -2.65
N SER A 138 -1.69 0.41 -1.85
CA SER A 138 -0.41 0.91 -2.36
C SER A 138 0.45 -0.16 -3.04
N ASN A 139 0.24 -1.44 -2.72
CA ASN A 139 0.92 -2.56 -3.36
C ASN A 139 0.44 -2.86 -4.78
N ASN A 140 -0.71 -2.33 -5.19
CA ASN A 140 -1.16 -2.39 -6.58
C ASN A 140 -0.35 -1.47 -7.50
N ILE A 141 0.24 -0.39 -6.99
CA ILE A 141 1.08 0.53 -7.77
C ILE A 141 2.44 -0.14 -8.02
N GLY A 142 2.81 -0.33 -9.30
CA GLY A 142 3.98 -1.12 -9.69
C GLY A 142 3.85 -2.61 -9.36
N GLY A 143 2.63 -3.11 -9.15
CA GLY A 143 2.34 -4.52 -8.89
C GLY A 143 2.40 -5.39 -10.15
N VAL A 144 2.65 -6.68 -9.96
CA VAL A 144 2.69 -7.72 -10.99
C VAL A 144 1.99 -8.96 -10.45
N TYR A 145 0.86 -9.34 -11.03
CA TYR A 145 0.16 -10.57 -10.71
C TYR A 145 1.02 -11.78 -11.10
N GLU A 146 1.06 -12.78 -10.22
CA GLU A 146 1.76 -14.06 -10.43
C GLU A 146 0.73 -15.20 -10.48
N ASP A 147 0.59 -15.82 -11.64
CA ASP A 147 -0.25 -16.99 -11.86
C ASP A 147 0.63 -18.23 -12.02
N TYR A 148 0.37 -19.29 -11.25
CA TYR A 148 1.11 -20.55 -11.37
C TYR A 148 0.56 -21.36 -12.55
N LYS A 149 1.37 -21.46 -13.61
CA LYS A 149 1.03 -22.21 -14.83
C LYS A 149 2.13 -23.18 -15.22
N THR A 150 1.76 -24.33 -15.78
CA THR A 150 2.67 -25.27 -16.43
C THR A 150 2.87 -24.88 -17.91
N ALA A 151 3.92 -25.40 -18.54
CA ALA A 151 4.31 -25.01 -19.90
C ALA A 151 3.26 -25.33 -20.99
N ASP A 152 2.32 -26.22 -20.69
CA ASP A 152 1.18 -26.63 -21.52
C ASP A 152 -0.08 -25.78 -21.30
N GLN A 153 -0.07 -24.85 -20.34
CA GLN A 153 -1.17 -23.91 -20.11
C GLN A 153 -0.95 -22.58 -20.83
N GLU A 154 -2.02 -22.02 -21.39
CA GLU A 154 -1.96 -20.76 -22.13
C GLU A 154 -1.84 -19.52 -21.22
N GLY A 155 -1.28 -18.46 -21.80
CA GLY A 155 -1.16 -17.14 -21.19
C GLY A 155 0.07 -16.95 -20.31
N ALA A 156 0.27 -15.72 -19.85
CA ALA A 156 1.44 -15.36 -19.05
C ALA A 156 1.33 -15.87 -17.60
N VAL A 157 2.50 -16.10 -16.99
CA VAL A 157 2.67 -16.30 -15.53
C VAL A 157 2.72 -14.95 -14.81
N TYR A 158 3.27 -13.92 -15.46
CA TYR A 158 3.42 -12.59 -14.88
C TYR A 158 2.66 -11.56 -15.71
N THR A 159 1.78 -10.81 -15.06
CA THR A 159 1.01 -9.74 -15.70
C THR A 159 1.05 -8.47 -14.85
N HIS A 160 1.45 -7.34 -15.43
CA HIS A 160 1.42 -6.07 -14.73
C HIS A 160 -0.02 -5.65 -14.39
N VAL A 161 -0.20 -5.03 -13.23
CA VAL A 161 -1.50 -4.43 -12.86
C VAL A 161 -1.91 -3.40 -13.90
N ASP A 162 -3.20 -3.36 -14.25
CA ASP A 162 -3.73 -2.42 -15.24
C ASP A 162 -3.46 -0.95 -14.86
N LYS A 163 -3.13 -0.13 -15.87
CA LYS A 163 -2.79 1.29 -15.70
C LYS A 163 -3.91 2.08 -15.02
N ALA A 164 -5.17 1.86 -15.39
CA ALA A 164 -6.28 2.59 -14.80
C ALA A 164 -6.47 2.19 -13.33
N HIS A 165 -6.35 0.90 -13.01
CA HIS A 165 -6.41 0.43 -11.63
C HIS A 165 -5.31 1.07 -10.76
N GLN A 166 -4.05 1.08 -11.21
CA GLN A 166 -2.95 1.71 -10.46
C GLN A 166 -3.20 3.22 -10.19
N LYS A 167 -3.74 3.96 -11.17
CA LYS A 167 -4.11 5.37 -11.00
C LYS A 167 -5.24 5.55 -9.99
N ASN A 168 -6.23 4.66 -10.02
CA ASN A 168 -7.31 4.66 -9.04
C ASN A 168 -6.80 4.37 -7.62
N CYS A 169 -5.83 3.46 -7.45
CA CYS A 169 -5.18 3.18 -6.17
C CYS A 169 -4.50 4.45 -5.62
N LEU A 170 -3.72 5.16 -6.43
CA LEU A 170 -3.07 6.40 -5.99
C LEU A 170 -4.09 7.49 -5.65
N SER A 171 -5.15 7.63 -6.45
CA SER A 171 -6.24 8.56 -6.19
C SER A 171 -6.95 8.27 -4.86
N PHE A 172 -7.18 6.99 -4.56
CA PHE A 172 -7.73 6.55 -3.28
C PHE A 172 -6.82 6.92 -2.10
N ILE A 173 -5.51 6.66 -2.19
CA ILE A 173 -4.56 7.00 -1.13
C ILE A 173 -4.49 8.52 -0.93
N ASN A 174 -4.48 9.29 -2.03
CA ASN A 174 -4.56 10.74 -1.99
C ASN A 174 -5.78 11.22 -1.19
N LYS A 175 -6.95 10.60 -1.44
CA LYS A 175 -8.22 10.96 -0.81
C LYS A 175 -8.32 10.53 0.66
N GLN A 176 -7.87 9.32 1.00
CA GLN A 176 -8.13 8.72 2.31
C GLN A 176 -7.03 8.99 3.33
N LEU A 177 -5.78 9.16 2.89
CA LEU A 177 -4.62 9.25 3.78
C LEU A 177 -3.80 10.52 3.60
N PHE A 178 -3.44 10.88 2.37
CA PHE A 178 -2.60 12.06 2.17
C PHE A 178 -3.39 13.32 2.46
N ASN A 179 -4.61 13.45 1.95
CA ASN A 179 -5.57 14.37 2.56
C ASN A 179 -5.79 13.94 4.02
N THR A 180 -5.61 14.88 4.95
CA THR A 180 -5.57 14.57 6.38
C THR A 180 -6.84 13.83 6.80
N PRO A 181 -6.73 12.60 7.37
CA PRO A 181 -7.88 11.83 7.78
C PRO A 181 -8.45 12.38 9.10
N GLU A 182 -9.18 13.50 9.03
CA GLU A 182 -9.71 14.21 10.21
C GLU A 182 -10.55 13.32 11.13
N TRP A 183 -11.22 12.30 10.59
CA TRP A 183 -12.01 11.34 11.36
C TRP A 183 -11.17 10.46 12.31
N LEU A 184 -9.85 10.38 12.12
CA LEU A 184 -8.92 9.73 13.07
C LEU A 184 -8.40 10.71 14.13
N ILE A 185 -8.64 12.01 13.97
CA ILE A 185 -8.10 13.06 14.85
C ILE A 185 -9.18 13.45 15.85
N ASP A 186 -9.31 12.67 16.92
CA ASP A 186 -10.30 12.91 17.98
C ASP A 186 -9.63 13.39 19.28
N THR A 187 -9.84 14.67 19.61
CA THR A 187 -9.27 15.29 20.81
C THR A 187 -9.82 14.69 22.11
N ASN A 188 -11.04 14.15 22.12
CA ASN A 188 -11.60 13.48 23.29
C ASN A 188 -10.86 12.18 23.60
N ILE A 189 -10.39 11.49 22.56
CA ILE A 189 -9.54 10.30 22.71
C ILE A 189 -8.14 10.74 23.13
N PHE A 190 -7.53 11.70 22.41
CA PHE A 190 -6.14 12.12 22.67
C PHE A 190 -5.93 12.60 24.09
N ASN A 191 -6.81 13.47 24.59
CA ASN A 191 -6.75 14.01 25.95
C ASN A 191 -6.82 12.93 27.05
N LYS A 192 -7.20 11.69 26.71
CA LYS A 192 -7.27 10.54 27.62
C LYS A 192 -6.08 9.59 27.50
N ILE A 193 -5.42 9.53 26.34
CA ILE A 193 -4.41 8.48 26.05
C ILE A 193 -2.99 9.00 25.81
N GLU A 194 -2.82 10.29 25.50
CA GLU A 194 -1.53 10.89 25.18
C GLU A 194 -1.46 12.39 25.49
N TYR A 195 -0.28 12.87 25.91
CA TYR A 195 -0.01 14.30 26.12
C TYR A 195 0.53 14.99 24.85
N SER A 196 1.10 14.20 23.93
CA SER A 196 1.60 14.62 22.62
C SER A 196 1.73 13.37 21.72
N GLY A 197 1.83 13.57 20.40
CA GLY A 197 2.11 12.48 19.45
C GLY A 197 1.07 12.28 18.35
N SER A 198 -0.12 12.88 18.44
CA SER A 198 -1.17 12.78 17.42
C SER A 198 -0.69 13.24 16.02
N VAL A 199 0.01 14.36 15.97
CA VAL A 199 0.63 14.91 14.75
C VAL A 199 1.66 13.96 14.16
N GLU A 200 2.54 13.44 15.01
CA GLU A 200 3.62 12.52 14.61
C GLU A 200 3.08 11.18 14.11
N ARG A 201 1.96 10.73 14.69
CA ARG A 201 1.26 9.51 14.31
C ARG A 201 0.69 9.60 12.91
N VAL A 202 0.01 10.71 12.58
CA VAL A 202 -0.52 10.96 11.22
C VAL A 202 0.63 11.03 10.21
N ARG A 203 1.69 11.79 10.53
CA ARG A 203 2.90 11.85 9.70
C ARG A 203 3.48 10.45 9.46
N SER A 204 3.60 9.62 10.49
CA SER A 204 4.17 8.28 10.37
C SER A 204 3.36 7.37 9.44
N MET A 205 2.02 7.41 9.51
CA MET A 205 1.14 6.66 8.59
C MET A 205 1.32 7.11 7.13
N GLN A 206 1.32 8.42 6.93
CA GLN A 206 1.51 9.06 5.64
C GLN A 206 2.89 8.72 5.04
N ALA A 207 3.96 8.90 5.80
CA ALA A 207 5.33 8.60 5.40
C ALA A 207 5.53 7.11 5.10
N ARG A 208 4.94 6.21 5.90
CA ARG A 208 5.01 4.75 5.64
C ARG A 208 4.42 4.40 4.28
N THR A 209 3.24 4.91 3.97
CA THR A 209 2.56 4.63 2.69
C THR A 209 3.31 5.26 1.53
N LEU A 210 3.76 6.50 1.69
CA LEU A 210 4.61 7.18 0.70
C LEU A 210 5.89 6.38 0.39
N ASN A 211 6.60 5.92 1.42
CA ASN A 211 7.82 5.13 1.26
C ASN A 211 7.55 3.78 0.57
N ASN A 212 6.38 3.19 0.82
CA ASN A 212 5.96 1.96 0.16
C ASN A 212 5.59 2.19 -1.32
N ILE A 213 4.96 3.31 -1.69
CA ILE A 213 4.70 3.67 -3.10
C ILE A 213 6.02 3.91 -3.83
N LEU A 214 6.93 4.65 -3.20
CA LEU A 214 8.24 5.01 -3.75
C LEU A 214 9.33 3.98 -3.42
N SER A 215 8.99 2.70 -3.31
CA SER A 215 10.00 1.66 -3.10
C SER A 215 10.84 1.47 -4.37
N LEU A 216 12.15 1.22 -4.22
CA LEU A 216 13.05 1.05 -5.37
C LEU A 216 12.59 -0.11 -6.27
N GLY A 217 12.11 -1.21 -5.68
CA GLY A 217 11.57 -2.35 -6.41
C GLY A 217 10.35 -2.00 -7.25
N LYS A 218 9.37 -1.27 -6.69
CA LYS A 218 8.20 -0.80 -7.46
C LYS A 218 8.59 0.13 -8.58
N MET A 219 9.45 1.10 -8.30
CA MET A 219 9.91 2.05 -9.33
C MET A 219 10.63 1.32 -10.48
N ALA A 220 11.43 0.30 -10.17
CA ALA A 220 12.06 -0.56 -11.18
C ALA A 220 11.02 -1.36 -12.00
N ARG A 221 10.03 -1.98 -11.35
CA ARG A 221 8.93 -2.69 -12.04
C ARG A 221 8.10 -1.76 -12.93
N MET A 222 7.94 -0.49 -12.55
CA MET A 222 7.25 0.50 -13.39
C MET A 222 8.06 0.88 -14.64
N ILE A 223 9.39 1.01 -14.52
CA ILE A 223 10.29 1.24 -15.67
C ILE A 223 10.25 0.03 -16.62
N GLU A 224 10.30 -1.18 -16.06
CA GLU A 224 10.19 -2.43 -16.84
C GLU A 224 8.84 -2.52 -17.55
N ASN A 225 7.74 -2.25 -16.84
CA ASN A 225 6.39 -2.22 -17.42
C ASN A 225 6.30 -1.22 -18.59
N GLU A 226 6.83 -0.01 -18.43
CA GLU A 226 6.87 1.00 -19.48
C GLU A 226 7.69 0.53 -20.70
N SER A 227 8.81 -0.15 -20.47
CA SER A 227 9.64 -0.70 -21.55
C SER A 227 8.92 -1.81 -22.33
N LEU A 228 8.12 -2.63 -21.65
CA LEU A 228 7.40 -3.76 -22.25
C LEU A 228 6.06 -3.35 -22.89
N ASN A 229 5.33 -2.42 -22.26
CA ASN A 229 3.94 -2.13 -22.60
C ASN A 229 3.70 -0.69 -23.09
N GLY A 230 4.72 0.17 -23.12
CA GLY A 230 4.67 1.53 -23.64
C GLY A 230 3.51 2.34 -23.04
N ASN A 231 2.67 2.91 -23.90
CA ASN A 231 1.54 3.77 -23.49
C ASN A 231 0.51 3.10 -22.59
N ASN A 232 0.45 1.76 -22.58
CA ASN A 232 -0.45 0.99 -21.74
C ASN A 232 0.07 0.87 -20.29
N ALA A 233 1.34 1.20 -20.03
CA ALA A 233 1.89 1.22 -18.68
C ALA A 233 1.52 2.50 -17.92
N TYR A 234 1.31 2.39 -16.61
CA TYR A 234 1.39 3.57 -15.74
C TYR A 234 2.86 3.90 -15.54
N THR A 235 3.35 4.91 -16.27
CA THR A 235 4.78 5.23 -16.30
C THR A 235 5.25 5.79 -14.96
N LEU A 236 6.55 5.64 -14.69
CA LEU A 236 7.14 6.18 -13.46
C LEU A 236 6.95 7.70 -13.37
N THR A 237 7.07 8.40 -14.51
CA THR A 237 6.92 9.86 -14.57
C THR A 237 5.47 10.31 -14.34
N GLU A 238 4.47 9.58 -14.86
CA GLU A 238 3.06 9.85 -14.59
C GLU A 238 2.74 9.66 -13.10
N MET A 239 3.23 8.57 -12.49
CA MET A 239 3.03 8.30 -11.06
C MET A 239 3.64 9.40 -10.18
N MET A 240 4.88 9.82 -10.45
CA MET A 240 5.53 10.91 -9.72
C MET A 240 4.76 12.23 -9.82
N ARG A 241 4.26 12.57 -11.02
CA ARG A 241 3.41 13.75 -11.25
C ARG A 241 2.12 13.67 -10.45
N ASP A 242 1.41 12.55 -10.54
CA ASP A 242 0.11 12.38 -9.88
C ASP A 242 0.26 12.38 -8.35
N LEU A 243 1.35 11.80 -7.84
CA LEU A 243 1.73 11.80 -6.43
C LEU A 243 2.05 13.23 -5.94
N ARG A 244 2.88 13.98 -6.68
CA ARG A 244 3.16 15.40 -6.38
C ARG A 244 1.87 16.21 -6.33
N ASN A 245 0.99 16.04 -7.32
CA ASN A 245 -0.26 16.80 -7.40
C ASN A 245 -1.17 16.57 -6.18
N GLY A 246 -1.18 15.35 -5.62
CA GLY A 246 -1.92 15.05 -4.40
C GLY A 246 -1.25 15.58 -3.13
N ILE A 247 0.07 15.41 -2.98
CA ILE A 247 0.83 15.85 -1.79
C ILE A 247 0.95 17.38 -1.71
N TRP A 248 1.04 18.06 -2.85
CA TRP A 248 1.23 19.50 -2.95
C TRP A 248 0.01 20.23 -3.52
N SER A 249 -1.18 19.66 -3.33
CA SER A 249 -2.45 20.20 -3.85
C SER A 249 -2.69 21.69 -3.50
N GLU A 250 -2.19 22.12 -2.35
CA GLU A 250 -2.29 23.46 -1.82
C GLU A 250 -1.54 24.49 -2.68
N LEU A 251 -0.49 24.07 -3.41
CA LEU A 251 0.21 24.95 -4.35
C LEU A 251 -0.72 25.41 -5.48
N ASN A 252 -1.67 24.56 -5.87
CA ASN A 252 -2.66 24.87 -6.91
C ASN A 252 -3.81 25.72 -6.40
N THR A 253 -4.31 25.44 -5.19
CA THR A 253 -5.53 26.07 -4.65
C THR A 253 -5.28 27.39 -3.92
N GLY A 254 -4.05 27.66 -3.47
CA GLY A 254 -3.73 28.87 -2.71
C GLY A 254 -4.04 28.80 -1.21
N ILE A 255 -4.64 27.69 -0.73
CA ILE A 255 -5.05 27.55 0.69
C ILE A 255 -3.84 27.42 1.63
N ASN A 256 -3.97 27.86 2.87
CA ASN A 256 -2.89 27.67 3.86
C ASN A 256 -2.63 26.17 4.08
N ILE A 257 -1.36 25.83 4.31
CA ILE A 257 -0.91 24.45 4.46
C ILE A 257 -0.86 24.15 5.96
N ASP A 258 -1.73 23.26 6.44
CA ASP A 258 -1.77 22.89 7.86
C ASP A 258 -0.57 22.03 8.32
N THR A 259 -0.44 21.80 9.62
CA THR A 259 0.71 21.07 10.19
C THR A 259 0.86 19.64 9.66
N TYR A 260 -0.24 18.90 9.48
CA TYR A 260 -0.21 17.52 8.98
C TYR A 260 0.27 17.48 7.53
N ARG A 261 -0.26 18.39 6.71
CA ARG A 261 0.10 18.53 5.30
C ARG A 261 1.55 18.96 5.11
N ARG A 262 2.03 19.95 5.88
CA ARG A 262 3.45 20.35 5.88
C ARG A 262 4.38 19.20 6.29
N ASN A 263 3.94 18.32 7.19
CA ASN A 263 4.73 17.16 7.62
C ASN A 263 4.83 16.09 6.53
N LEU A 264 3.73 15.79 5.83
CA LEU A 264 3.75 14.91 4.66
C LEU A 264 4.62 15.48 3.53
N GLN A 265 4.53 16.78 3.26
CA GLN A 265 5.33 17.46 2.24
C GLN A 265 6.84 17.40 2.56
N ARG A 266 7.23 17.51 3.82
CA ARG A 266 8.62 17.25 4.24
C ARG A 266 9.02 15.79 4.06
N ALA A 267 8.19 14.86 4.50
CA ALA A 267 8.45 13.43 4.30
C ALA A 267 8.59 13.05 2.82
N TYR A 268 7.89 13.74 1.92
CA TYR A 268 8.06 13.63 0.48
C TYR A 268 9.47 14.03 0.04
N ILE A 269 9.94 15.22 0.43
CA ILE A 269 11.28 15.70 0.09
C ILE A 269 12.36 14.77 0.68
N ASP A 270 12.23 14.37 1.95
CA ASP A 270 13.16 13.45 2.61
C ASP A 270 13.20 12.08 1.87
N ARG A 271 12.06 11.61 1.34
CA ARG A 271 12.03 10.38 0.54
C ARG A 271 12.72 10.56 -0.81
N LEU A 272 12.57 11.72 -1.46
CA LEU A 272 13.28 12.02 -2.71
C LEU A 272 14.79 12.13 -2.48
N GLU A 273 15.23 12.73 -1.37
CA GLU A 273 16.64 12.75 -0.95
C GLU A 273 17.21 11.34 -0.81
N TYR A 274 16.49 10.46 -0.11
CA TYR A 274 16.88 9.06 -0.01
C TYR A 274 17.03 8.43 -1.39
N LEU A 275 16.09 8.64 -2.32
CA LEU A 275 16.16 8.04 -3.66
C LEU A 275 17.33 8.58 -4.50
N MET A 276 17.75 9.82 -4.29
CA MET A 276 18.93 10.40 -4.94
C MET A 276 20.24 9.72 -4.50
N THR A 277 20.30 9.28 -3.24
CA THR A 277 21.52 8.78 -2.60
C THR A 277 21.50 7.28 -2.35
N ALA A 278 20.36 6.61 -2.53
CA ALA A 278 20.18 5.20 -2.19
C ALA A 278 21.21 4.31 -2.90
N GLU A 279 21.88 3.48 -2.11
CA GLU A 279 22.75 2.42 -2.61
C GLU A 279 21.94 1.33 -3.31
N THR A 280 22.62 0.58 -4.18
CA THR A 280 22.01 -0.58 -4.85
C THR A 280 21.64 -1.62 -3.79
N PRO A 281 20.35 -1.99 -3.67
CA PRO A 281 19.92 -2.98 -2.70
C PRO A 281 20.62 -4.32 -2.95
N LYS A 282 21.18 -4.91 -1.89
CA LYS A 282 21.71 -6.26 -1.95
C LYS A 282 20.54 -7.25 -1.93
N SER A 283 20.61 -8.27 -2.78
CA SER A 283 19.66 -9.38 -2.72
C SER A 283 19.65 -9.95 -1.30
N PRO A 284 18.47 -10.30 -0.74
CA PRO A 284 18.38 -10.96 0.56
C PRO A 284 19.31 -12.18 0.61
N SER A 285 19.98 -12.40 1.74
CA SER A 285 20.86 -13.56 1.95
C SER A 285 20.10 -14.89 2.06
N SER A 286 18.79 -14.80 2.29
CA SER A 286 17.90 -15.95 2.39
C SER A 286 17.23 -16.23 1.05
N ASN A 287 17.34 -17.46 0.54
CA ASN A 287 16.61 -17.97 -0.62
C ASN A 287 15.12 -18.26 -0.32
N SER A 288 14.53 -17.56 0.65
CA SER A 288 13.13 -17.76 1.03
C SER A 288 12.22 -17.32 -0.12
N SER A 289 11.35 -18.22 -0.59
CA SER A 289 10.36 -17.93 -1.63
C SER A 289 9.35 -16.84 -1.21
N TYR A 290 9.19 -16.62 0.10
CA TYR A 290 8.33 -15.59 0.69
C TYR A 290 8.89 -14.18 0.52
N ASN A 291 10.22 -14.03 0.39
CA ASN A 291 10.87 -12.74 0.24
C ASN A 291 11.12 -12.46 -1.24
N LYS A 292 10.14 -11.83 -1.89
CA LYS A 292 10.31 -11.36 -3.27
C LYS A 292 11.28 -10.17 -3.31
N PHE A 293 12.09 -10.10 -4.35
CA PHE A 293 13.06 -9.03 -4.55
C PHE A 293 13.11 -8.66 -6.03
N THR A 294 12.93 -7.36 -6.34
CA THR A 294 13.18 -6.83 -7.67
C THR A 294 14.58 -6.23 -7.72
N PRO A 295 15.50 -6.81 -8.51
CA PRO A 295 16.83 -6.24 -8.70
C PRO A 295 16.77 -4.86 -9.33
N VAL A 296 17.56 -3.92 -8.81
CA VAL A 296 17.71 -2.60 -9.40
C VAL A 296 19.09 -2.04 -9.08
N ASN A 297 19.81 -1.60 -10.11
CA ASN A 297 21.01 -0.80 -9.91
C ASN A 297 20.60 0.67 -9.79
N THR A 298 20.74 1.24 -8.61
CA THR A 298 20.26 2.59 -8.33
C THR A 298 21.03 3.68 -9.07
N SER A 299 22.31 3.47 -9.40
CA SER A 299 23.11 4.45 -10.15
C SER A 299 22.97 4.32 -11.67
N GLN A 300 22.46 3.18 -12.16
CA GLN A 300 22.32 2.85 -13.58
C GLN A 300 20.86 2.66 -14.02
N SER A 301 19.90 3.20 -13.25
CA SER A 301 18.48 3.23 -13.60
C SER A 301 17.97 4.66 -13.71
N ASP A 302 16.83 4.83 -14.37
CA ASP A 302 16.19 6.14 -14.55
C ASP A 302 15.62 6.73 -13.24
N ILE A 303 15.62 5.97 -12.15
CA ILE A 303 15.07 6.39 -10.85
C ILE A 303 15.67 7.73 -10.40
N ARG A 304 17.00 7.85 -10.35
CA ARG A 304 17.66 9.09 -9.90
C ARG A 304 17.41 10.26 -10.86
N ALA A 305 17.34 9.99 -12.17
CA ALA A 305 17.06 11.01 -13.17
C ALA A 305 15.63 11.57 -13.02
N VAL A 306 14.64 10.69 -12.85
CA VAL A 306 13.24 11.07 -12.62
C VAL A 306 13.09 11.83 -11.30
N VAL A 307 13.74 11.37 -10.22
CA VAL A 307 13.71 12.06 -8.93
C VAL A 307 14.35 13.45 -9.01
N ARG A 308 15.48 13.60 -9.73
CA ARG A 308 16.10 14.92 -9.98
C ARG A 308 15.16 15.84 -10.77
N ALA A 309 14.47 15.32 -11.78
CA ALA A 309 13.48 16.08 -12.55
C ALA A 309 12.27 16.50 -11.69
N GLU A 310 11.83 15.62 -10.79
CA GLU A 310 10.77 15.88 -9.82
C GLU A 310 11.15 17.03 -8.87
N LEU A 311 12.33 16.95 -8.25
CA LEU A 311 12.85 17.98 -7.34
C LEU A 311 12.93 19.35 -8.02
N ASN A 312 13.46 19.41 -9.25
CA ASN A 312 13.51 20.65 -10.04
C ASN A 312 12.11 21.21 -10.35
N THR A 313 11.16 20.33 -10.69
CA THR A 313 9.77 20.72 -10.95
C THR A 313 9.11 21.26 -9.70
N LEU A 314 9.27 20.57 -8.56
CA LEU A 314 8.71 20.97 -7.28
C LEU A 314 9.30 22.32 -6.81
N LYS A 315 10.62 22.52 -6.90
CA LYS A 315 11.29 23.79 -6.57
C LYS A 315 10.69 24.95 -7.35
N ARG A 316 10.53 24.80 -8.67
CA ARG A 316 9.92 25.82 -9.53
C ARG A 316 8.47 26.10 -9.15
N LEU A 317 7.68 25.06 -8.88
CA LEU A 317 6.29 25.21 -8.45
C LEU A 317 6.18 25.97 -7.12
N ILE A 318 6.96 25.59 -6.11
CA ILE A 318 6.96 26.26 -4.81
C ILE A 318 7.32 27.74 -4.96
N ASN A 319 8.41 28.05 -5.68
CA ASN A 319 8.84 29.44 -5.90
C ASN A 319 7.77 30.29 -6.59
N SER A 320 6.99 29.71 -7.51
CA SER A 320 5.91 30.42 -8.20
C SER A 320 4.66 30.66 -7.33
N ARG A 321 4.54 30.02 -6.14
CA ARG A 321 3.30 29.99 -5.33
C ARG A 321 3.47 30.45 -3.88
N LEU A 322 4.50 31.26 -3.60
CA LEU A 322 4.80 31.79 -2.25
C LEU A 322 3.85 32.90 -1.77
N GLY A 323 3.21 33.63 -2.68
CA GLY A 323 2.36 34.79 -2.37
C GLY A 323 1.04 34.43 -1.69
N GLY A 324 0.49 35.35 -0.89
CA GLY A 324 -0.87 35.24 -0.33
C GLY A 324 -1.06 34.21 0.79
N ARG A 325 0.03 33.60 1.28
CA ARG A 325 -0.01 32.57 2.33
C ARG A 325 0.22 33.14 3.72
N ASP A 326 -0.25 32.44 4.74
CA ASP A 326 0.06 32.73 6.15
C ASP A 326 1.57 32.61 6.47
N SER A 327 1.96 33.05 7.66
CA SER A 327 3.37 33.06 8.08
C SER A 327 3.98 31.65 8.04
N MET A 328 3.27 30.65 8.58
CA MET A 328 3.80 29.30 8.72
C MET A 328 3.91 28.58 7.38
N SER A 329 2.95 28.73 6.46
CA SER A 329 3.07 28.17 5.11
C SER A 329 4.24 28.80 4.35
N ARG A 330 4.45 30.12 4.47
CA ARG A 330 5.61 30.78 3.82
C ARG A 330 6.94 30.26 4.35
N ILE A 331 7.06 30.12 5.67
CA ILE A 331 8.27 29.56 6.29
C ILE A 331 8.52 28.14 5.78
N HIS A 332 7.47 27.29 5.77
CA HIS A 332 7.59 25.93 5.28
C HIS A 332 7.98 25.82 3.82
N LEU A 333 7.37 26.62 2.94
CA LEU A 333 7.68 26.59 1.51
C LEU A 333 9.11 27.06 1.23
N LYS A 334 9.62 28.05 1.98
CA LYS A 334 11.02 28.47 1.90
C LYS A 334 11.98 27.38 2.39
N ASP A 335 11.69 26.77 3.53
CA ASP A 335 12.42 25.61 4.07
C ASP A 335 12.44 24.44 3.05
N ALA A 336 11.30 24.16 2.41
CA ALA A 336 11.21 23.13 1.38
C ALA A 336 12.10 23.42 0.17
N VAL A 337 12.16 24.66 -0.32
CA VAL A 337 13.08 25.04 -1.40
C VAL A 337 14.53 24.86 -0.98
N GLU A 338 14.89 25.23 0.25
CA GLU A 338 16.26 25.09 0.73
C GLU A 338 16.68 23.62 0.87
N ARG A 339 15.81 22.76 1.40
CA ARG A 339 16.04 21.31 1.41
C ARG A 339 16.28 20.78 0.00
N ILE A 340 15.48 21.21 -0.98
CA ILE A 340 15.66 20.80 -2.37
C ILE A 340 17.00 21.28 -2.93
N ASN A 341 17.45 22.49 -2.60
CA ASN A 341 18.77 22.99 -3.01
C ASN A 341 19.89 22.10 -2.47
N ILE A 342 19.87 21.77 -1.17
CA ILE A 342 20.87 20.91 -0.53
C ILE A 342 20.94 19.53 -1.21
N ILE A 343 19.80 18.96 -1.60
CA ILE A 343 19.74 17.65 -2.28
C ILE A 343 20.32 17.74 -3.70
N LEU A 344 20.01 18.81 -4.43
CA LEU A 344 20.42 18.97 -5.83
C LEU A 344 21.90 19.36 -5.96
N ASP A 345 22.40 20.17 -5.02
CA ASP A 345 23.72 20.79 -5.01
C ASP A 345 24.42 20.55 -3.64
N PRO A 346 24.76 19.29 -3.30
CA PRO A 346 25.45 18.98 -2.04
C PRO A 346 26.86 19.60 -2.02
N GLN A 347 27.25 20.18 -0.88
CA GLN A 347 28.56 20.81 -0.68
C GLN A 347 29.69 19.80 -0.47
#